data_AF-A0A1N6D065-F1
#
_entry.id   AF-A0A1N6D065-F1
#
_cell.length_a   1.000
_cell.length_b   1.000
_cell.length_c   1.000
_cell.angle_alpha   90.00
_cell.angle_beta   90.00
_cell.angle_gamma   90.00
#
_symmetry.space_group_name_H-M   'P 1'
#
loop_
_entity.id
_entity.type
_entity.pdbx_description
1 polymer ?
#
loop_
_entity_poly.entity_id
_entity_poly.type
_entity_poly.pdbx_seq_one_letter_code
_entity_poly.pdbx_strand_id
1 'polypeptide(L)'
;MSGPHRDNPRSFNFPEGELLRPEQIDNLGRAVISLTREICVLTDRQLVLEKVLAEEGIDIAEAVDTYQPDEAVQKRIDAQTSLIIQTIIGDLTGAE
;
A
#
# COMPACT_ATOMS: atom_id res chain seq x y z
N MET A 1 25.27 -41.96 -10.78
CA MET A 1 25.85 -40.98 -9.83
C MET A 1 24.70 -40.24 -9.19
N SER A 2 24.42 -40.52 -7.92
CA SER A 2 23.31 -39.95 -7.16
C SER A 2 23.82 -38.76 -6.34
N GLY A 3 23.16 -37.60 -6.45
CA GLY A 3 23.51 -36.38 -5.71
C GLY A 3 23.13 -36.41 -4.23
N PRO A 4 23.80 -35.63 -3.35
CA PRO A 4 23.86 -35.86 -1.91
C PRO A 4 22.79 -35.12 -1.08
N HIS A 5 21.53 -35.05 -1.54
CA HIS A 5 20.50 -34.25 -0.85
C HIS A 5 19.19 -34.96 -0.52
N ARG A 6 19.11 -36.30 -0.60
CA ARG A 6 17.84 -37.02 -0.36
C ARG A 6 17.50 -37.35 1.11
N ASP A 7 18.39 -37.10 2.08
CA ASP A 7 18.25 -37.66 3.45
C ASP A 7 18.18 -36.64 4.60
N ASN A 8 17.63 -35.42 4.39
CA ASN A 8 17.39 -34.49 5.50
C ASN A 8 15.89 -34.45 5.90
N PRO A 9 15.47 -35.09 7.00
CA PRO A 9 14.06 -35.13 7.42
C PRO A 9 13.50 -33.77 7.89
N ARG A 10 14.32 -32.72 7.97
CA ARG A 10 13.91 -31.34 8.26
C ARG A 10 13.73 -30.47 7.00
N SER A 11 13.87 -31.02 5.79
CA SER A 11 13.69 -30.28 4.54
C SER A 11 12.23 -29.92 4.23
N PHE A 12 11.26 -30.44 5.00
CA PHE A 12 9.82 -30.28 4.75
C PHE A 12 9.26 -28.88 5.00
N ASN A 13 10.02 -27.98 5.67
CA ASN A 13 9.51 -26.68 6.16
C ASN A 13 10.10 -25.44 5.48
N PHE A 14 10.85 -25.60 4.39
CA PHE A 14 11.17 -24.46 3.52
C PHE A 14 10.27 -24.55 2.30
N PRO A 15 9.17 -23.78 2.20
CA PRO A 15 8.49 -23.66 0.93
C PRO A 15 9.52 -23.18 -0.09
N GLU A 16 9.60 -23.86 -1.24
CA GLU A 16 10.33 -23.36 -2.42
C GLU A 16 9.57 -22.14 -2.97
N GLY A 17 9.61 -21.04 -2.22
CA GLY A 17 9.17 -19.74 -2.64
C GLY A 17 10.41 -18.92 -2.96
N GLU A 18 10.47 -18.35 -4.16
CA GLU A 18 11.49 -17.37 -4.51
C GLU A 18 11.53 -16.28 -3.44
N LEU A 19 12.61 -16.25 -2.66
CA LEU A 19 12.99 -15.06 -1.91
C LEU A 19 13.23 -13.94 -2.93
N LEU A 20 12.75 -12.74 -2.64
CA LEU A 20 13.02 -11.55 -3.47
C LEU A 20 14.50 -11.49 -3.81
N ARG A 21 14.82 -11.35 -5.10
CA ARG A 21 16.19 -11.12 -5.55
C ARG A 21 16.72 -9.82 -4.93
N PRO A 22 18.04 -9.66 -4.73
CA PRO A 22 18.61 -8.45 -4.13
C PRO A 22 18.10 -7.14 -4.76
N GLU A 23 17.95 -7.11 -6.07
CA GLU A 23 17.45 -5.93 -6.80
C GLU A 23 15.97 -5.64 -6.50
N GLN A 24 15.18 -6.67 -6.17
CA GLN A 24 13.78 -6.53 -5.78
C GLN A 24 13.62 -6.03 -4.34
N ILE A 25 14.63 -6.22 -3.48
CA ILE A 25 14.64 -5.70 -2.11
C ILE A 25 14.80 -4.18 -2.12
N ASP A 26 15.68 -3.66 -2.97
CA ASP A 26 15.85 -2.20 -3.12
C ASP A 26 14.60 -1.54 -3.70
N ASN A 27 13.96 -2.15 -4.70
CA ASN A 27 12.71 -1.67 -5.26
C ASN A 27 11.57 -1.71 -4.22
N LEU A 28 11.48 -2.78 -3.42
CA LEU A 28 10.54 -2.85 -2.30
C LEU A 28 10.78 -1.74 -1.28
N GLY A 29 12.04 -1.49 -0.91
CA GLY A 29 12.39 -0.41 0.01
C GLY A 29 11.96 0.96 -0.51
N ARG A 30 12.18 1.23 -1.81
CA ARG A 30 11.73 2.46 -2.47
C ARG A 30 10.22 2.59 -2.47
N ALA A 31 9.50 1.54 -2.86
CA ALA A 31 8.04 1.53 -2.91
C ALA A 31 7.41 1.73 -1.53
N VAL A 32 7.96 1.12 -0.46
CA VAL A 32 7.45 1.30 0.91
C VAL A 32 7.69 2.73 1.40
N ILE A 33 8.85 3.33 1.12
CA ILE A 33 9.13 4.73 1.46
C ILE A 33 8.20 5.67 0.69
N SER A 34 8.00 5.41 -0.60
CA SER A 34 7.08 6.16 -1.48
C SER A 34 5.66 6.13 -0.94
N LEU A 35 5.12 4.93 -0.68
CA LEU A 35 3.80 4.71 -0.10
C LEU A 35 3.65 5.41 1.26
N THR A 36 4.65 5.30 2.14
CA THR A 36 4.60 5.93 3.46
C THR A 36 4.48 7.46 3.33
N ARG A 37 5.22 8.08 2.41
CA ARG A 37 5.13 9.52 2.15
C ARG A 37 3.75 9.93 1.66
N GLU A 38 3.18 9.18 0.71
CA GLU A 38 1.83 9.43 0.21
C GLU A 38 0.78 9.32 1.32
N ILE A 39 0.89 8.32 2.19
CA ILE A 39 -0.01 8.17 3.36
C ILE A 39 0.11 9.37 4.31
N CYS A 40 1.33 9.83 4.61
CA CYS A 40 1.53 11.02 5.44
C CYS A 40 0.89 12.26 4.81
N VAL A 41 1.10 12.49 3.51
CA VAL A 41 0.50 13.64 2.80
C VAL A 41 -1.02 13.58 2.82
N LEU A 42 -1.63 12.40 2.62
CA LEU A 42 -3.08 12.24 2.68
C LEU A 42 -3.62 12.48 4.09
N THR A 43 -2.93 11.96 5.11
CA THR A 43 -3.30 12.16 6.53
C THR A 43 -3.26 13.63 6.90
N ASP A 44 -2.17 14.33 6.55
CA ASP A 44 -2.00 15.76 6.84
C ASP A 44 -3.08 16.59 6.13
N ARG A 45 -3.35 16.31 4.85
CA ARG A 45 -4.38 17.02 4.08
C ARG A 45 -5.78 16.79 4.64
N GLN A 46 -6.08 15.58 5.11
CA GLN A 46 -7.37 15.26 5.73
C GLN A 46 -7.55 16.03 7.04
N LEU A 47 -6.54 16.02 7.93
CA LEU A 47 -6.56 16.76 9.18
C LEU A 47 -6.71 18.28 8.96
N VAL A 48 -5.98 18.83 7.98
CA VAL A 48 -6.08 20.26 7.63
C VAL A 48 -7.46 20.58 7.07
N LEU A 49 -8.04 19.73 6.21
CA LEU A 49 -9.36 19.94 5.64
C LEU A 49 -10.45 19.95 6.73
N GLU A 50 -10.44 18.96 7.63
CA GLU A 50 -11.35 18.91 8.77
C GLU A 50 -11.22 20.16 9.65
N LYS A 51 -9.98 20.58 9.91
CA LYS A 51 -9.72 21.76 10.73
C LYS A 51 -10.24 23.04 10.08
N VAL A 52 -9.97 23.24 8.79
CA VAL A 52 -10.43 24.43 8.03
C VAL A 52 -11.95 24.47 7.96
N LEU A 53 -12.61 23.32 7.72
CA LEU A 53 -14.07 23.26 7.70
C LEU A 53 -14.67 23.56 9.08
N ALA A 54 -14.09 23.04 10.15
CA ALA A 54 -14.53 23.34 11.51
C ALA A 54 -14.37 24.83 11.86
N GLU A 55 -13.30 25.49 11.39
CA GLU A 55 -13.11 26.95 11.54
C GLU A 55 -14.20 27.76 10.81
N GLU A 56 -14.72 27.25 9.70
CA GLU A 56 -15.87 27.80 8.97
C GLU A 56 -17.23 27.35 9.56
N GLY A 57 -17.23 26.67 10.71
CA GLY A 57 -18.43 26.21 11.42
C GLY A 57 -19.04 24.90 10.91
N ILE A 58 -18.32 24.15 10.08
CA ILE A 58 -18.72 22.84 9.55
C ILE A 58 -17.86 21.76 10.20
N ASP A 59 -18.27 21.27 11.37
CA ASP A 59 -17.58 20.18 12.06
C ASP A 59 -17.99 18.81 11.47
N ILE A 60 -17.07 18.19 10.74
CA ILE A 60 -17.29 16.91 10.04
C ILE A 60 -16.50 15.74 10.62
N ALA A 61 -15.76 15.92 11.72
CA ALA A 61 -14.81 14.90 12.18
C ALA A 61 -15.48 13.53 12.42
N GLU A 62 -16.61 13.49 13.14
CA GLU A 62 -17.37 12.26 13.36
C GLU A 62 -18.04 11.74 12.07
N ALA A 63 -18.45 12.65 11.17
CA ALA A 63 -19.07 12.28 9.91
C ALA A 63 -18.07 11.58 8.98
N VAL A 64 -16.80 12.00 8.95
CA VAL A 64 -15.76 11.34 8.15
C VAL A 64 -15.62 9.86 8.50
N ASP A 65 -15.64 9.52 9.79
CA ASP A 65 -15.46 8.13 10.25
C ASP A 65 -16.70 7.25 10.04
N THR A 66 -17.89 7.85 9.96
CA THR A 66 -19.18 7.14 9.92
C THR A 66 -19.88 7.20 8.57
N TYR A 67 -19.43 8.07 7.66
CA TYR A 67 -20.03 8.26 6.36
C TYR A 67 -19.98 7.00 5.51
N GLN A 68 -21.13 6.58 4.99
CA GLN A 68 -21.21 5.51 4.00
C GLN A 68 -21.37 6.11 2.60
N PRO A 69 -20.39 5.90 1.70
CA PRO A 69 -20.49 6.39 0.33
C PRO A 69 -21.61 5.67 -0.42
N ASP A 70 -22.31 6.43 -1.26
CA ASP A 70 -23.19 5.85 -2.27
C ASP A 70 -22.39 5.21 -3.42
N GLU A 71 -23.08 4.57 -4.36
CA GLU A 71 -22.44 3.89 -5.49
C GLU A 71 -21.60 4.84 -6.36
N ALA A 72 -22.01 6.09 -6.51
CA ALA A 72 -21.30 7.05 -7.35
C ALA A 72 -20.00 7.51 -6.69
N VAL A 73 -20.05 7.79 -5.38
CA VAL A 73 -18.87 8.14 -4.58
C VAL A 73 -17.93 6.95 -4.48
N GLN A 74 -18.44 5.74 -4.24
CA GLN A 74 -17.62 4.52 -4.17
C GLN A 74 -16.85 4.28 -5.47
N LYS A 75 -17.50 4.40 -6.64
CA LYS A 75 -16.82 4.27 -7.94
C LYS A 75 -15.67 5.25 -8.11
N ARG A 76 -15.82 6.47 -7.59
CA ARG A 76 -14.77 7.49 -7.63
C ARG A 76 -13.61 7.12 -6.70
N ILE A 77 -13.90 6.65 -5.49
CA ILE A 77 -12.89 6.15 -4.54
C ILE A 77 -12.11 4.98 -5.15
N ASP A 78 -12.81 4.02 -5.77
CA ASP A 78 -12.19 2.85 -6.40
C ASP A 78 -11.24 3.24 -7.55
N ALA A 79 -11.65 4.22 -8.38
CA ALA A 79 -10.83 4.74 -9.46
C ALA A 79 -9.56 5.42 -8.93
N GLN A 80 -9.67 6.24 -7.87
CA GLN A 80 -8.50 6.89 -7.25
C GLN A 80 -7.58 5.88 -6.57
N THR A 81 -8.14 4.90 -5.88
CA THR A 81 -7.38 3.80 -5.24
C THR A 81 -6.61 2.99 -6.27
N SER A 82 -7.23 2.70 -7.42
CA SER A 82 -6.59 1.97 -8.51
C SER A 82 -5.36 2.71 -9.06
N LEU A 83 -5.41 4.04 -9.17
CA LEU A 83 -4.27 4.84 -9.60
C LEU A 83 -3.11 4.76 -8.59
N ILE A 84 -3.40 4.88 -7.30
CA ILE A 84 -2.38 4.77 -6.24
C ILE A 84 -1.71 3.39 -6.27
N ILE A 85 -2.51 2.32 -6.40
CA ILE A 85 -1.99 0.95 -6.51
C ILE A 85 -1.08 0.80 -7.74
N GLN A 86 -1.48 1.35 -8.89
CA GLN A 86 -0.67 1.29 -10.11
C GLN A 86 0.68 2.00 -9.94
N THR A 87 0.70 3.17 -9.29
CA THR A 87 1.95 3.87 -8.96
C THR A 87 2.87 3.01 -8.10
N ILE A 88 2.35 2.41 -7.02
CA ILE A 88 3.15 1.57 -6.13
C ILE A 88 3.67 0.32 -6.85
N ILE A 89 2.85 -0.31 -7.71
CA ILE A 89 3.28 -1.45 -8.53
C ILE A 89 4.39 -1.05 -9.51
N GLY A 90 4.32 0.14 -10.11
CA GLY A 90 5.40 0.70 -10.91
C GLY A 90 6.70 0.80 -10.12
N ASP A 91 6.65 1.42 -8.93
CA ASP A 91 7.78 1.54 -8.02
C ASP A 91 8.38 0.18 -7.60
N LEU A 92 7.52 -0.82 -7.35
CA LEU A 92 7.94 -2.19 -6.99
C LEU A 92 8.62 -2.93 -8.13
N THR A 93 8.14 -2.74 -9.36
CA THR A 93 8.66 -3.44 -10.54
C THR A 93 9.86 -2.73 -11.16
N GLY A 94 10.11 -1.46 -10.79
CA GLY A 94 11.16 -0.64 -11.38
C GLY A 94 10.85 -0.26 -12.83
N ALA A 95 9.58 -0.27 -13.22
CA ALA A 95 9.12 0.20 -14.52
C ALA A 95 8.97 1.73 -14.44
N GLU A 96 9.87 2.48 -15.10
CA GLU A 96 9.72 3.92 -15.37
C GLU A 96 8.71 4.17 -16.50
#